data_AF-B5Y3G9-F1
#
_entry.id   AF-B5Y3G9-F1
#
_cell.length_a   1.000
_cell.length_b   1.000
_cell.length_c   1.000
_cell.angle_alpha   90.00
_cell.angle_beta   90.00
_cell.angle_gamma   90.00
#
_symmetry.space_group_name_H-M   'P 1'
#
loop_
_entity.id
_entity.type
_entity.pdbx_description
1 polymer ?
#
loop_
_entity_poly.entity_id
_entity_poly.type
_entity_poly.pdbx_seq_one_letter_code
_entity_poly.pdbx_strand_id
1 'polypeptide(L)'
;MMVYQAASSLAGRTLRPYAARFALPVTLCFERSAVRELATMSGSDPLEVLRKESHGRSLCDKQGCRLPGVHWVMSIALPANAASTTKAPSLRTIGIERISDAGIDFVMKRTSPTARSIEAGLPVSILYSQGKYLPGESTEQWRGEGHCELLPLPEILDLVPSFTMVSMVGSQRAVNTAQNDVLRQTETSGERMAVPNKSHLTEIMQTTRMELENGDINMEELESCIRAFRFQPTRMECMLGGPDSIMWDRWEWLRAVPDEASDGSIPWRSPNHLVPH
;
A
#
# COMPACT_ATOMS: atom_id res chain seq x y z
N MET A 1 77.99 29.32 -21.81
CA MET A 1 77.46 29.49 -23.18
C MET A 1 76.04 28.93 -23.19
N MET A 2 74.95 29.68 -23.41
CA MET A 2 74.78 31.01 -24.04
C MET A 2 75.36 31.04 -25.48
N VAL A 3 74.63 31.34 -26.57
CA VAL A 3 73.19 31.65 -26.82
C VAL A 3 72.87 31.23 -28.30
N TYR A 4 71.76 31.51 -29.03
CA TYR A 4 70.57 32.38 -28.92
C TYR A 4 69.44 31.90 -29.87
N GLN A 5 68.17 32.24 -29.55
CA GLN A 5 67.05 32.60 -30.48
C GLN A 5 66.56 31.64 -31.59
N ALA A 6 65.43 31.89 -32.28
CA ALA A 6 64.05 32.22 -31.84
C ALA A 6 63.08 32.35 -33.05
N ALA A 7 61.87 31.77 -32.94
CA ALA A 7 60.66 32.07 -33.75
C ALA A 7 60.77 31.83 -35.30
N SER A 8 59.71 31.87 -36.14
CA SER A 8 58.27 32.20 -35.95
C SER A 8 57.39 31.49 -37.01
N SER A 9 56.06 31.67 -36.91
CA SER A 9 55.01 31.34 -37.93
C SER A 9 54.61 29.85 -38.04
N LEU A 10 53.46 29.39 -37.54
CA LEU A 10 52.03 29.69 -37.83
C LEU A 10 51.49 29.11 -39.15
N ALA A 11 50.85 27.93 -39.08
CA ALA A 11 49.76 27.54 -39.96
C ALA A 11 48.82 26.48 -39.31
N GLY A 12 47.57 26.89 -39.05
CA GLY A 12 46.35 26.10 -38.88
C GLY A 12 46.38 24.62 -38.42
N ARG A 13 45.93 24.39 -37.17
CA ARG A 13 44.99 23.30 -36.83
C ARG A 13 44.10 23.72 -35.66
N THR A 14 42.85 24.08 -35.98
CA THR A 14 41.86 24.55 -35.01
C THR A 14 41.28 23.41 -34.18
N LEU A 15 41.24 23.60 -32.85
CA LEU A 15 40.46 22.77 -31.95
C LEU A 15 38.97 22.94 -32.26
N ARG A 16 38.20 21.85 -32.35
CA ARG A 16 36.74 21.90 -32.47
C ARG A 16 36.12 22.10 -31.08
N PRO A 17 35.32 23.17 -30.85
CA PRO A 17 34.63 23.36 -29.58
C PRO A 17 33.30 22.57 -29.52
N TYR A 18 32.80 22.43 -28.30
CA TYR A 18 31.40 22.22 -27.88
C TYR A 18 30.36 21.95 -28.99
N ALA A 19 29.92 20.70 -29.08
CA ALA A 19 28.64 20.34 -29.71
C ALA A 19 27.51 20.39 -28.65
N ALA A 20 27.08 21.60 -28.29
CA ALA A 20 25.92 21.79 -27.42
C ALA A 20 24.64 21.30 -28.12
N ARG A 21 24.09 20.15 -27.69
CA ARG A 21 22.81 19.66 -28.20
C ARG A 21 21.66 20.45 -27.61
N PHE A 22 21.07 21.33 -28.41
CA PHE A 22 19.73 21.84 -28.16
C PHE A 22 18.73 20.67 -28.16
N ALA A 23 18.05 20.49 -27.03
CA ALA A 23 16.95 19.53 -26.88
C ALA A 23 15.87 20.16 -26.02
N LEU A 24 15.07 21.03 -26.67
CA LEU A 24 13.73 21.57 -26.33
C LEU A 24 13.44 22.04 -24.87
N PRO A 25 12.72 23.16 -24.69
CA PRO A 25 12.24 23.53 -23.36
C PRO A 25 11.27 22.46 -22.84
N VAL A 26 11.51 21.95 -21.63
CA VAL A 26 10.55 21.08 -20.93
C VAL A 26 9.40 21.96 -20.45
N THR A 27 8.36 22.07 -21.27
CA THR A 27 7.14 22.81 -20.95
C THR A 27 6.34 22.07 -19.88
N LEU A 28 6.68 22.29 -18.60
CA LEU A 28 5.95 21.80 -17.44
C LEU A 28 4.58 22.50 -17.28
N CYS A 29 3.68 22.25 -18.22
CA CYS A 29 2.25 22.51 -18.07
C CYS A 29 1.58 21.36 -17.30
N PHE A 30 2.05 21.11 -16.07
CA PHE A 30 1.45 20.11 -15.20
C PHE A 30 0.31 20.72 -14.34
N GLU A 31 -0.90 20.23 -14.58
CA GLU A 31 -1.91 19.94 -13.56
C GLU A 31 -2.30 21.05 -12.56
N ARG A 32 -2.75 22.20 -13.07
CA ARG A 32 -3.80 23.00 -12.39
C ARG A 32 -5.22 22.41 -12.54
N SER A 33 -5.34 21.17 -13.02
CA SER A 33 -6.62 20.52 -13.37
C SER A 33 -7.25 19.77 -12.19
N ALA A 34 -6.50 18.86 -11.55
CA ALA A 34 -7.01 17.95 -10.52
C ALA A 34 -7.80 18.66 -9.40
N VAL A 35 -7.25 19.75 -8.85
CA VAL A 35 -7.91 20.55 -7.78
C VAL A 35 -9.28 21.13 -8.23
N ARG A 36 -9.48 21.38 -9.52
CA ARG A 36 -10.77 21.80 -10.08
C ARG A 36 -11.70 20.65 -10.43
N GLU A 37 -11.18 19.49 -10.79
CA GLU A 37 -12.00 18.32 -11.13
C GLU A 37 -12.61 17.68 -9.88
N LEU A 38 -11.87 17.61 -8.77
CA LEU A 38 -12.41 17.18 -7.47
C LEU A 38 -13.56 18.08 -6.97
N ALA A 39 -13.55 19.38 -7.30
CA ALA A 39 -14.66 20.29 -7.02
C ALA A 39 -15.95 20.02 -7.85
N THR A 40 -15.92 19.06 -8.78
CA THR A 40 -17.10 18.63 -9.57
C THR A 40 -17.65 17.26 -9.16
N MET A 41 -17.16 16.67 -8.06
CA MET A 41 -17.54 15.32 -7.58
C MET A 41 -18.92 15.24 -6.89
N SER A 42 -19.89 16.01 -7.38
CA SER A 42 -21.28 15.96 -6.91
C SER A 42 -21.94 14.62 -7.29
N GLY A 43 -21.90 13.66 -6.36
CA GLY A 43 -22.59 12.36 -6.46
C GLY A 43 -21.73 11.16 -6.92
N SER A 44 -20.41 11.30 -7.01
CA SER A 44 -19.51 10.17 -7.33
C SER A 44 -19.14 9.34 -6.10
N ASP A 45 -19.06 8.01 -6.27
CA ASP A 45 -18.62 7.05 -5.26
C ASP A 45 -17.12 7.28 -4.90
N PRO A 46 -16.74 7.41 -3.61
CA PRO A 46 -15.35 7.64 -3.20
C PRO A 46 -14.40 6.50 -3.55
N LEU A 47 -14.88 5.25 -3.67
CA LEU A 47 -14.09 4.10 -4.12
C LEU A 47 -13.86 4.17 -5.64
N GLU A 48 -14.83 4.66 -6.41
CA GLU A 48 -14.67 4.88 -7.85
C GLU A 48 -13.67 6.03 -8.13
N VAL A 49 -13.73 7.11 -7.33
CA VAL A 49 -12.74 8.21 -7.37
C VAL A 49 -11.34 7.70 -7.03
N LEU A 50 -11.18 7.04 -5.88
CA LEU A 50 -9.90 6.50 -5.43
C LEU A 50 -9.31 5.49 -6.43
N ARG A 51 -10.16 4.68 -7.08
CA ARG A 51 -9.76 3.78 -8.19
C ARG A 51 -9.28 4.56 -9.41
N LYS A 52 -9.97 5.62 -9.84
CA LYS A 52 -9.56 6.48 -10.96
C LYS A 52 -8.20 7.15 -10.71
N GLU A 53 -8.00 7.72 -9.52
CA GLU A 53 -6.73 8.35 -9.13
C GLU A 53 -5.57 7.33 -9.07
N SER A 54 -5.82 6.16 -8.49
CA SER A 54 -4.82 5.08 -8.40
C SER A 54 -4.42 4.54 -9.79
N HIS A 55 -5.39 4.43 -10.71
CA HIS A 55 -5.13 4.06 -12.11
C HIS A 55 -4.35 5.16 -12.85
N GLY A 56 -4.72 6.44 -12.68
CA GLY A 56 -3.99 7.57 -13.26
C GLY A 56 -2.51 7.60 -12.83
N ARG A 57 -2.23 7.18 -11.60
CA ARG A 57 -0.88 7.06 -11.02
C ARG A 57 -0.18 5.73 -11.33
N SER A 58 -0.75 4.87 -12.18
CA SER A 58 -0.21 3.55 -12.57
C SER A 58 0.01 2.59 -11.39
N LEU A 59 -0.90 2.59 -10.42
CA LEU A 59 -0.91 1.65 -9.28
C LEU A 59 -1.86 0.46 -9.52
N CYS A 60 -2.91 0.67 -10.30
CA CYS A 60 -3.87 -0.36 -10.69
C CYS A 60 -4.27 -0.26 -12.17
N ASP A 61 -4.88 -1.32 -12.69
CA ASP A 61 -5.56 -1.30 -13.99
C ASP A 61 -6.91 -0.54 -13.91
N LYS A 62 -7.68 -0.55 -15.01
CA LYS A 62 -8.98 0.15 -15.09
C LYS A 62 -10.05 -0.47 -14.19
N GLN A 63 -9.90 -1.76 -13.90
CA GLN A 63 -10.75 -2.57 -13.04
C GLN A 63 -10.42 -2.35 -11.55
N GLY A 64 -9.29 -1.72 -11.24
CA GLY A 64 -8.82 -1.45 -9.89
C GLY A 64 -7.95 -2.55 -9.30
N CYS A 65 -7.56 -3.54 -10.10
CA CYS A 65 -6.63 -4.61 -9.72
C CYS A 65 -5.19 -4.09 -9.73
N ARG A 66 -4.38 -4.47 -8.73
CA ARG A 66 -2.98 -4.07 -8.58
C ARG A 66 -2.13 -4.42 -9.81
N LEU A 67 -1.29 -3.51 -10.26
CA LEU A 67 -0.30 -3.78 -11.32
C LEU A 67 0.94 -4.52 -10.78
N PRO A 68 1.55 -5.45 -11.53
CA PRO A 68 2.74 -6.17 -11.08
C PRO A 68 3.90 -5.25 -10.69
N GLY A 69 4.53 -5.53 -9.55
CA GLY A 69 5.73 -4.84 -9.06
C GLY A 69 5.50 -3.47 -8.39
N VAL A 70 4.29 -2.93 -8.38
CA VAL A 70 4.03 -1.60 -7.79
C VAL A 70 3.99 -1.63 -6.25
N HIS A 71 4.48 -0.57 -5.61
CA HIS A 71 4.39 -0.38 -4.17
C HIS A 71 3.10 0.35 -3.77
N TRP A 72 1.97 -0.35 -3.84
CA TRP A 72 0.66 0.13 -3.40
C TRP A 72 0.35 -0.41 -2.01
N VAL A 73 0.25 0.47 -1.02
CA VAL A 73 0.08 0.13 0.39
C VAL A 73 -0.80 1.15 1.11
N MET A 74 -1.52 0.72 2.14
CA MET A 74 -2.22 1.59 3.10
C MET A 74 -1.85 1.22 4.53
N SER A 75 -2.10 2.14 5.46
CA SER A 75 -2.06 1.86 6.89
C SER A 75 -3.45 1.45 7.37
N ILE A 76 -3.52 0.40 8.19
CA ILE A 76 -4.73 -0.12 8.82
C ILE A 76 -4.61 0.01 10.34
N ALA A 77 -5.63 0.59 10.96
CA ALA A 77 -5.74 0.85 12.37
C ALA A 77 -6.95 0.09 12.95
N LEU A 78 -6.74 -0.56 14.10
CA LEU A 78 -7.80 -1.14 14.91
C LEU A 78 -7.79 -0.53 16.32
N PRO A 79 -8.96 -0.38 16.96
CA PRO A 79 -9.06 0.11 18.32
C PRO A 79 -8.35 -0.82 19.30
N ALA A 80 -8.04 -0.29 20.48
CA ALA A 80 -7.76 -1.12 21.63
C ALA A 80 -8.96 -2.03 21.91
N ASN A 81 -8.72 -3.34 22.15
CA ASN A 81 -9.80 -4.28 22.40
C ASN A 81 -10.63 -3.82 23.62
N ALA A 82 -11.95 -3.70 23.47
CA ALA A 82 -12.80 -2.84 24.29
C ALA A 82 -12.78 -3.15 25.81
N ALA A 83 -12.40 -4.36 26.20
CA ALA A 83 -12.19 -4.76 27.59
C ALA A 83 -10.94 -4.12 28.25
N SER A 84 -10.14 -3.32 27.54
CA SER A 84 -8.90 -2.70 28.05
C SER A 84 -8.75 -1.25 27.60
N THR A 85 -9.24 -0.32 28.43
CA THR A 85 -9.12 1.14 28.25
C THR A 85 -7.68 1.67 28.35
N THR A 86 -6.75 0.84 28.81
CA THR A 86 -5.32 1.18 29.01
C THR A 86 -4.42 0.75 27.85
N LYS A 87 -4.93 -0.03 26.90
CA LYS A 87 -4.16 -0.49 25.73
C LYS A 87 -4.23 0.55 24.61
N ALA A 88 -3.15 0.70 23.85
CA ALA A 88 -3.12 1.57 22.67
C ALA A 88 -3.78 0.90 21.45
N PRO A 89 -4.36 1.67 20.51
CA PRO A 89 -4.74 1.19 19.17
C PRO A 89 -3.57 0.54 18.43
N SER A 90 -3.84 -0.42 17.55
CA SER A 90 -2.80 -1.09 16.76
C SER A 90 -2.80 -0.62 15.31
N LEU A 91 -1.68 -0.05 14.86
CA LEU A 91 -1.45 0.38 13.48
C LEU A 91 -0.52 -0.60 12.75
N ARG A 92 -0.81 -0.93 11.49
CA ARG A 92 0.05 -1.72 10.58
C ARG A 92 0.00 -1.16 9.17
N THR A 93 1.00 -1.45 8.35
CA THR A 93 0.96 -1.21 6.90
C THR A 93 0.65 -2.52 6.18
N ILE A 94 -0.19 -2.46 5.15
CA ILE A 94 -0.67 -3.59 4.35
C ILE A 94 -0.66 -3.24 2.86
N GLY A 95 -0.56 -4.25 1.99
CA GLY A 95 -0.74 -4.06 0.55
C GLY A 95 -2.21 -3.77 0.20
N ILE A 96 -2.43 -3.00 -0.86
CA ILE A 96 -3.73 -2.95 -1.55
C ILE A 96 -3.59 -3.86 -2.76
N GLU A 97 -4.47 -4.86 -2.89
CA GLU A 97 -4.44 -5.81 -4.00
C GLU A 97 -5.54 -5.51 -5.04
N ARG A 98 -6.70 -4.98 -4.61
CA ARG A 98 -7.76 -4.47 -5.50
C ARG A 98 -8.55 -3.34 -4.82
N ILE A 99 -9.01 -2.37 -5.61
CA ILE A 99 -10.09 -1.45 -5.21
C ILE A 99 -11.30 -1.73 -6.11
N SER A 100 -12.46 -1.92 -5.49
CA SER A 100 -13.72 -2.23 -6.14
C SER A 100 -14.83 -1.37 -5.53
N ASP A 101 -15.97 -1.27 -6.21
CA ASP A 101 -17.10 -0.46 -5.75
C ASP A 101 -17.73 -1.04 -4.44
N ALA A 102 -17.44 -2.32 -4.14
CA ALA A 102 -17.78 -2.96 -2.87
C ALA A 102 -16.78 -2.65 -1.72
N GLY A 103 -15.54 -2.30 -2.02
CA GLY A 103 -14.50 -2.07 -1.01
C GLY A 103 -13.05 -2.27 -1.50
N ILE A 104 -12.12 -2.18 -0.55
CA ILE A 104 -10.68 -2.30 -0.78
C ILE A 104 -10.20 -3.67 -0.29
N ASP A 105 -9.64 -4.48 -1.20
CA ASP A 105 -9.25 -5.85 -0.92
C ASP A 105 -7.75 -5.96 -0.62
N PHE A 106 -7.42 -6.70 0.44
CA PHE A 106 -6.05 -6.86 0.95
C PHE A 106 -5.80 -8.23 1.57
N VAL A 107 -4.53 -8.61 1.72
CA VAL A 107 -4.12 -9.83 2.44
C VAL A 107 -3.35 -9.56 3.72
N MET A 108 -3.51 -10.45 4.70
CA MET A 108 -2.72 -10.48 5.94
C MET A 108 -2.30 -11.91 6.30
N LYS A 109 -1.25 -12.05 7.12
CA LYS A 109 -0.90 -13.35 7.72
C LYS A 109 -2.01 -13.77 8.69
N ARG A 110 -2.58 -14.96 8.52
CA ARG A 110 -3.71 -15.51 9.32
C ARG A 110 -3.44 -15.54 10.82
N THR A 111 -2.19 -15.81 11.22
CA THR A 111 -1.79 -15.86 12.64
C THR A 111 -1.43 -14.49 13.23
N SER A 112 -1.52 -13.39 12.48
CA SER A 112 -1.29 -12.06 13.01
C SER A 112 -2.40 -11.63 13.98
N PRO A 113 -2.09 -10.93 15.09
CA PRO A 113 -3.12 -10.41 16.00
C PRO A 113 -4.11 -9.48 15.30
N THR A 114 -3.64 -8.70 14.34
CA THR A 114 -4.43 -7.77 13.53
C THR A 114 -5.49 -8.52 12.70
N ALA A 115 -5.12 -9.57 11.96
CA ALA A 115 -6.07 -10.38 11.20
C ALA A 115 -7.13 -11.03 12.11
N ARG A 116 -6.72 -11.58 13.26
CA ARG A 116 -7.65 -12.17 14.24
C ARG A 116 -8.62 -11.16 14.86
N SER A 117 -8.19 -9.91 15.05
CA SER A 117 -9.08 -8.84 15.52
C SER A 117 -10.10 -8.43 14.44
N ILE A 118 -9.71 -8.47 13.16
CA ILE A 118 -10.62 -8.25 12.04
C ILE A 118 -11.61 -9.42 11.91
N GLU A 119 -11.15 -10.68 11.98
CA GLU A 119 -12.00 -11.89 12.01
C GLU A 119 -13.00 -11.88 13.18
N ALA A 120 -12.67 -11.21 14.30
CA ALA A 120 -13.55 -11.02 15.46
C ALA A 120 -14.53 -9.83 15.32
N GLY A 121 -14.61 -9.18 14.15
CA GLY A 121 -15.56 -8.10 13.86
C GLY A 121 -15.24 -6.76 14.50
N LEU A 122 -13.99 -6.50 14.92
CA LEU A 122 -13.62 -5.16 15.41
C LEU A 122 -13.64 -4.14 14.24
N PRO A 123 -14.16 -2.92 14.47
CA PRO A 123 -14.18 -1.88 13.44
C PRO A 123 -12.76 -1.45 13.07
N VAL A 124 -12.62 -0.99 11.83
CA VAL A 124 -11.35 -0.67 11.18
C VAL A 124 -11.37 0.77 10.72
N SER A 125 -10.22 1.45 10.87
CA SER A 125 -9.92 2.67 10.12
C SER A 125 -8.71 2.43 9.21
N ILE A 126 -8.73 3.04 8.02
CA ILE A 126 -7.59 3.03 7.10
C ILE A 126 -7.07 4.44 6.85
N LEU A 127 -5.79 4.51 6.49
CA LEU A 127 -5.09 5.70 6.03
C LEU A 127 -4.24 5.34 4.81
N TYR A 128 -4.63 5.85 3.65
CA TYR A 128 -3.86 5.84 2.42
C TYR A 128 -3.37 7.25 2.09
N SER A 129 -2.18 7.38 1.50
CA SER A 129 -1.57 8.68 1.22
C SER A 129 -0.66 8.62 0.01
N GLN A 130 -0.77 9.60 -0.88
CA GLN A 130 -0.02 9.68 -2.14
C GLN A 130 0.36 11.11 -2.51
N GLY A 131 1.17 11.27 -3.57
CA GLY A 131 1.83 12.54 -3.90
C GLY A 131 3.09 12.78 -3.05
N LYS A 132 3.59 14.02 -3.02
CA LYS A 132 4.69 14.43 -2.12
C LYS A 132 4.46 15.87 -1.64
N TYR A 133 5.03 16.20 -0.49
CA TYR A 133 4.88 17.52 0.13
C TYR A 133 6.07 18.42 -0.24
N LEU A 134 6.15 18.80 -1.51
CA LEU A 134 7.21 19.63 -2.09
C LEU A 134 6.60 20.87 -2.80
N PRO A 135 7.32 22.00 -2.90
CA PRO A 135 6.82 23.17 -3.65
C PRO A 135 6.48 22.83 -5.10
N GLY A 136 5.29 23.21 -5.54
CA GLY A 136 4.70 22.84 -6.83
C GLY A 136 4.09 21.44 -6.90
N GLU A 137 4.15 20.62 -5.84
CA GLU A 137 3.54 19.30 -5.76
C GLU A 137 2.41 19.24 -4.71
N SER A 138 1.43 18.39 -4.95
CA SER A 138 0.35 18.10 -4.00
C SER A 138 0.54 16.76 -3.29
N THR A 139 0.00 16.70 -2.08
CA THR A 139 -0.18 15.50 -1.26
C THR A 139 -1.66 15.25 -1.08
N GLU A 140 -2.05 13.99 -1.14
CA GLU A 140 -3.42 13.52 -1.09
C GLU A 140 -3.52 12.44 0.00
N GLN A 141 -4.53 12.53 0.86
CA GLN A 141 -4.72 11.64 1.98
C GLN A 141 -6.17 11.12 2.02
N TRP A 142 -6.32 9.83 1.81
CA TRP A 142 -7.58 9.12 1.94
C TRP A 142 -7.65 8.46 3.32
N ARG A 143 -8.75 8.69 4.03
CA ARG A 143 -9.08 8.02 5.28
C ARG A 143 -10.39 7.28 5.11
N GLY A 144 -10.48 6.11 5.72
CA GLY A 144 -11.72 5.34 5.76
C GLY A 144 -12.01 4.89 7.18
N GLU A 145 -13.29 4.74 7.49
CA GLU A 145 -13.80 4.10 8.70
C GLU A 145 -14.89 3.10 8.28
N GLY A 146 -14.92 1.93 8.90
CA GLY A 146 -15.83 0.86 8.52
C GLY A 146 -15.50 -0.47 9.18
N HIS A 147 -15.74 -1.55 8.44
CA HIS A 147 -15.50 -2.93 8.87
C HIS A 147 -14.78 -3.70 7.76
N CYS A 148 -14.41 -4.95 8.01
CA CYS A 148 -13.99 -5.85 6.93
C CYS A 148 -14.77 -7.16 6.93
N GLU A 149 -14.93 -7.70 5.73
CA GLU A 149 -15.42 -9.06 5.50
C GLU A 149 -14.24 -9.97 5.12
N LEU A 150 -14.44 -11.28 5.27
CA LEU A 150 -13.53 -12.30 4.74
C LEU A 150 -13.83 -12.55 3.26
N LEU A 151 -12.78 -12.59 2.44
CA LEU A 151 -12.87 -13.08 1.05
C LEU A 151 -12.30 -14.49 0.95
N PRO A 152 -12.80 -15.33 0.02
CA PRO A 152 -12.08 -16.52 -0.42
C PRO A 152 -10.72 -16.11 -1.00
N LEU A 153 -9.64 -16.77 -0.56
CA LEU A 153 -8.28 -16.44 -1.01
C LEU A 153 -8.11 -16.53 -2.55
N PRO A 154 -8.71 -17.51 -3.26
CA PRO A 154 -8.61 -17.59 -4.72
C PRO A 154 -9.16 -16.38 -5.49
N GLU A 155 -10.03 -15.53 -4.91
CA GLU A 155 -10.58 -14.36 -5.62
C GLU A 155 -9.58 -13.20 -5.83
N ILE A 156 -8.47 -13.20 -5.07
CA ILE A 156 -7.44 -12.15 -5.14
C ILE A 156 -6.01 -12.69 -5.18
N LEU A 157 -5.79 -14.01 -5.12
CA LEU A 157 -4.45 -14.61 -5.00
C LEU A 157 -3.50 -14.16 -6.12
N ASP A 158 -3.97 -14.12 -7.37
CA ASP A 158 -3.19 -13.72 -8.56
C ASP A 158 -2.72 -12.25 -8.51
N LEU A 159 -3.34 -11.43 -7.65
CA LEU A 159 -2.98 -10.02 -7.44
C LEU A 159 -1.91 -9.86 -6.34
N VAL A 160 -1.76 -10.86 -5.46
CA VAL A 160 -0.83 -10.81 -4.31
C VAL A 160 0.61 -10.94 -4.81
N PRO A 161 1.51 -10.00 -4.49
CA PRO A 161 2.91 -10.14 -4.88
C PRO A 161 3.56 -11.39 -4.26
N SER A 162 4.33 -12.15 -5.04
CA SER A 162 4.93 -13.43 -4.58
C SER A 162 5.79 -13.28 -3.32
N PHE A 163 6.48 -12.14 -3.14
CA PHE A 163 7.24 -11.86 -1.92
C PHE A 163 6.36 -11.75 -0.67
N THR A 164 5.11 -11.30 -0.81
CA THR A 164 4.11 -11.25 0.26
C THR A 164 3.69 -12.66 0.66
N MET A 165 3.41 -13.52 -0.33
CA MET A 165 3.08 -14.94 -0.09
C MET A 165 4.23 -15.68 0.60
N VAL A 166 5.45 -15.61 0.07
CA VAL A 166 6.65 -16.23 0.67
C VAL A 166 6.87 -15.73 2.10
N SER A 167 6.70 -14.43 2.35
CA SER A 167 6.83 -13.85 3.69
C SER A 167 5.80 -14.40 4.67
N MET A 168 4.52 -14.53 4.26
CA MET A 168 3.46 -15.05 5.13
C MET A 168 3.62 -16.55 5.42
N VAL A 169 3.88 -17.36 4.39
CA VAL A 169 4.06 -18.82 4.51
C VAL A 169 5.36 -19.14 5.25
N GLY A 170 6.50 -18.56 4.85
CA GLY A 170 7.79 -18.75 5.50
C GLY A 170 7.78 -18.28 6.96
N SER A 171 7.07 -17.19 7.27
CA SER A 171 6.85 -16.75 8.66
C SER A 171 5.96 -17.72 9.45
N GLN A 172 5.06 -18.48 8.82
CA GLN A 172 4.28 -19.50 9.52
C GLN A 172 5.11 -20.76 9.77
N ARG A 173 5.80 -21.26 8.73
CA ARG A 173 6.74 -22.39 8.82
C ARG A 173 7.80 -22.16 9.92
N ALA A 174 8.42 -20.99 9.97
CA ALA A 174 9.41 -20.64 11.01
C ALA A 174 8.85 -20.65 12.45
N VAL A 175 7.55 -20.34 12.64
CA VAL A 175 6.89 -20.46 13.95
C VAL A 175 6.62 -21.93 14.28
N ASN A 176 6.14 -22.71 13.31
CA ASN A 176 5.87 -24.15 13.49
C ASN A 176 7.17 -24.92 13.85
N THR A 177 8.28 -24.66 13.15
CA THR A 177 9.58 -25.28 13.45
C THR A 177 10.05 -24.94 14.87
N ALA A 178 10.02 -23.65 15.24
CA ALA A 178 10.42 -23.22 16.59
C ALA A 178 9.55 -23.84 17.71
N GLN A 179 8.25 -24.06 17.46
CA GLN A 179 7.37 -24.76 18.41
C GLN A 179 7.73 -26.25 18.53
N ASN A 180 8.02 -26.93 17.41
CA ASN A 180 8.43 -28.33 17.40
C ASN A 180 9.78 -28.55 18.08
N ASP A 181 10.74 -27.64 17.90
CA ASP A 181 12.05 -27.70 18.55
C ASP A 181 11.96 -27.44 20.06
N VAL A 182 11.11 -26.49 20.49
CA VAL A 182 10.84 -26.27 21.93
C VAL A 182 10.23 -27.52 22.58
N LEU A 183 9.26 -28.18 21.92
CA LEU A 183 8.66 -29.42 22.44
C LEU A 183 9.72 -30.53 22.63
N ARG A 184 10.60 -30.72 21.65
CA ARG A 184 11.72 -31.68 21.74
C ARG A 184 12.74 -31.32 22.82
N GLN A 185 13.00 -30.02 23.04
CA GLN A 185 13.92 -29.56 24.09
C GLN A 185 13.33 -29.75 25.49
N THR A 186 12.01 -29.57 25.69
CA THR A 186 11.35 -29.81 26.99
C THR A 186 11.40 -31.27 27.46
N GLU A 187 11.63 -32.24 26.57
CA GLU A 187 11.88 -33.63 26.95
C GLU A 187 13.33 -33.91 27.38
N THR A 188 14.27 -32.99 27.13
CA THR A 188 15.72 -33.24 27.24
C THR A 188 16.46 -32.35 28.22
N SER A 189 16.25 -31.02 28.21
CA SER A 189 16.92 -30.09 29.15
C SER A 189 16.25 -28.71 29.25
N GLY A 190 16.27 -28.14 30.46
CA GLY A 190 15.62 -26.86 30.78
C GLY A 190 16.43 -25.60 30.42
N GLU A 191 16.83 -25.45 29.15
CA GLU A 191 17.46 -24.21 28.67
C GLU A 191 16.47 -23.23 27.99
N ARG A 192 16.93 -21.98 27.81
CA ARG A 192 16.06 -20.83 27.51
C ARG A 192 15.67 -20.78 26.04
N MET A 193 14.43 -20.34 25.76
CA MET A 193 13.91 -20.06 24.41
C MET A 193 14.91 -19.28 23.56
N ALA A 194 15.52 -19.94 22.59
CA ALA A 194 16.41 -19.31 21.62
C ALA A 194 15.59 -18.57 20.56
N VAL A 195 15.99 -17.34 20.22
CA VAL A 195 15.48 -16.66 19.03
C VAL A 195 15.94 -17.44 17.79
N PRO A 196 15.06 -17.76 16.81
CA PRO A 196 15.44 -18.52 15.63
C PRO A 196 16.67 -17.94 14.93
N ASN A 197 17.63 -18.81 14.60
CA ASN A 197 18.89 -18.38 14.00
C ASN A 197 18.64 -17.69 12.66
N LYS A 198 19.31 -16.55 12.41
CA LYS A 198 19.10 -15.73 11.21
C LYS A 198 19.39 -16.48 9.91
N SER A 199 20.36 -17.40 9.94
CA SER A 199 20.63 -18.32 8.81
C SER A 199 19.42 -19.19 8.50
N HIS A 200 18.85 -19.86 9.51
CA HIS A 200 17.71 -20.76 9.35
C HIS A 200 16.43 -20.03 8.90
N LEU A 201 16.19 -18.80 9.38
CA LEU A 201 15.10 -17.97 8.84
C LEU A 201 15.32 -17.61 7.36
N THR A 202 16.57 -17.42 6.94
CA THR A 202 16.93 -17.10 5.55
C THR A 202 16.74 -18.32 4.65
N GLU A 203 17.17 -19.49 5.11
CA GLU A 203 16.95 -20.80 4.51
C GLU A 203 15.45 -21.08 4.29
N ILE A 204 14.61 -20.95 5.34
CA ILE A 204 13.15 -21.12 5.22
C ILE A 204 12.56 -20.20 4.15
N MET A 205 13.00 -18.93 4.08
CA MET A 205 12.49 -17.96 3.09
C MET A 205 12.99 -18.24 1.67
N GLN A 206 14.17 -18.83 1.50
CA GLN A 206 14.69 -19.28 0.20
C GLN A 206 13.95 -20.54 -0.28
N THR A 207 13.81 -21.54 0.58
CA THR A 207 13.10 -22.79 0.29
C THR A 207 11.62 -22.53 -0.04
N THR A 208 10.93 -21.72 0.77
CA THR A 208 9.53 -21.32 0.52
C THR A 208 9.37 -20.50 -0.77
N ARG A 209 10.42 -19.80 -1.24
CA ARG A 209 10.38 -19.14 -2.55
C ARG A 209 10.46 -20.15 -3.69
N MET A 210 11.43 -21.07 -3.66
CA MET A 210 11.59 -22.08 -4.71
C MET A 210 10.35 -22.95 -4.84
N GLU A 211 9.76 -23.39 -3.73
CA GLU A 211 8.51 -24.14 -3.72
C GLU A 211 7.33 -23.35 -4.29
N LEU A 212 7.23 -22.04 -4.03
CA LEU A 212 6.18 -21.20 -4.62
C LEU A 212 6.40 -21.01 -6.13
N GLU A 213 7.65 -20.86 -6.58
CA GLU A 213 8.03 -20.69 -7.99
C GLU A 213 7.85 -22.00 -8.80
N ASN A 214 7.99 -23.16 -8.15
CA ASN A 214 7.68 -24.48 -8.71
C ASN A 214 6.18 -24.82 -8.75
N GLY A 215 5.38 -24.23 -7.85
CA GLY A 215 3.99 -24.63 -7.60
C GLY A 215 3.82 -25.79 -6.60
N ASP A 216 4.85 -26.08 -5.80
CA ASP A 216 4.82 -27.12 -4.75
C ASP A 216 3.90 -26.73 -3.57
N ILE A 217 3.71 -25.42 -3.32
CA ILE A 217 2.84 -24.91 -2.25
C ILE A 217 1.37 -24.96 -2.71
N ASN A 218 0.59 -25.85 -2.10
CA ASN A 218 -0.82 -26.03 -2.42
C ASN A 218 -1.74 -24.97 -1.77
N MET A 219 -2.99 -24.89 -2.26
CA MET A 219 -3.97 -23.90 -1.78
C MET A 219 -4.32 -24.06 -0.29
N GLU A 220 -4.32 -25.28 0.26
CA GLU A 220 -4.60 -25.53 1.68
C GLU A 220 -3.51 -24.92 2.58
N GLU A 221 -2.23 -25.03 2.20
CA GLU A 221 -1.15 -24.35 2.93
C GLU A 221 -1.29 -22.82 2.82
N LEU A 222 -1.59 -22.30 1.62
CA LEU A 222 -1.82 -20.86 1.43
C LEU A 222 -2.98 -20.34 2.31
N GLU A 223 -4.13 -21.03 2.35
CA GLU A 223 -5.26 -20.66 3.21
C GLU A 223 -5.01 -20.90 4.71
N SER A 224 -4.06 -21.76 5.08
CA SER A 224 -3.58 -21.90 6.46
C SER A 224 -2.70 -20.72 6.89
N CYS A 225 -1.96 -20.11 5.95
CA CYS A 225 -1.01 -19.03 6.23
C CYS A 225 -1.57 -17.62 6.01
N ILE A 226 -2.48 -17.46 5.05
CA ILE A 226 -2.94 -16.18 4.51
C ILE A 226 -4.44 -15.97 4.81
N ARG A 227 -4.84 -14.70 4.93
CA ARG A 227 -6.23 -14.26 5.00
C ARG A 227 -6.46 -13.12 4.01
N ALA A 228 -7.47 -13.28 3.16
CA ALA A 228 -7.99 -12.23 2.29
C ALA A 228 -9.14 -11.51 2.98
N PHE A 229 -9.16 -10.19 2.89
CA PHE A 229 -10.19 -9.33 3.50
C PHE A 229 -10.63 -8.27 2.49
N ARG A 230 -11.91 -7.89 2.56
CA ARG A 230 -12.45 -6.67 1.95
C ARG A 230 -12.73 -5.65 3.03
N PHE A 231 -12.06 -4.51 3.02
CA PHE A 231 -12.47 -3.36 3.83
C PHE A 231 -13.67 -2.68 3.17
N GLN A 232 -14.81 -2.69 3.86
CA GLN A 232 -16.02 -1.96 3.51
C GLN A 232 -16.08 -0.65 4.31
N PRO A 233 -15.73 0.50 3.72
CA PRO A 233 -15.92 1.78 4.40
C PRO A 233 -17.40 2.13 4.50
N THR A 234 -17.81 2.60 5.68
CA THR A 234 -19.09 3.31 5.91
C THR A 234 -18.90 4.83 5.84
N ARG A 235 -17.67 5.31 6.03
CA ARG A 235 -17.25 6.71 5.89
C ARG A 235 -15.90 6.78 5.18
N MET A 236 -15.75 7.75 4.27
CA MET A 236 -14.52 8.08 3.55
C MET A 236 -14.26 9.58 3.65
N GLU A 237 -13.01 9.98 3.89
CA GLU A 237 -12.55 11.36 3.80
C GLU A 237 -11.36 11.42 2.82
N CYS A 238 -11.41 12.35 1.86
CA CYS A 238 -10.24 12.74 1.06
C CYS A 238 -9.80 14.14 1.50
N MET A 239 -8.51 14.28 1.79
CA MET A 239 -7.86 15.56 2.04
C MET A 239 -6.79 15.84 0.99
N LEU A 240 -6.81 17.05 0.43
CA LEU A 240 -5.86 17.52 -0.58
C LEU A 240 -5.09 18.72 -0.05
N GLY A 241 -3.77 18.75 -0.20
CA GLY A 241 -2.96 19.88 0.23
C GLY A 241 -1.54 19.84 -0.33
N GLY A 242 -0.70 20.74 0.16
CA GLY A 242 0.68 20.90 -0.25
C GLY A 242 1.28 22.14 0.41
N PRO A 243 2.60 22.36 0.31
CA PRO A 243 3.25 23.52 0.93
C PRO A 243 2.79 24.87 0.36
N ASP A 244 2.23 24.90 -0.85
CA ASP A 244 1.64 26.10 -1.47
C ASP A 244 0.14 26.27 -1.17
N SER A 245 -0.50 25.31 -0.49
CA SER A 245 -1.90 25.36 -0.09
C SER A 245 -2.03 26.00 1.30
N ILE A 246 -2.77 27.11 1.40
CA ILE A 246 -3.00 27.83 2.67
C ILE A 246 -3.69 26.93 3.70
N MET A 247 -4.60 26.07 3.23
CA MET A 247 -5.34 25.07 4.01
C MET A 247 -5.49 23.81 3.15
N TRP A 248 -5.84 22.68 3.76
CA TRP A 248 -6.18 21.46 3.02
C TRP A 248 -7.66 21.48 2.64
N ASP A 249 -7.98 21.21 1.37
CA ASP A 249 -9.36 20.96 0.93
C ASP A 249 -9.80 19.58 1.45
N ARG A 250 -11.04 19.46 1.92
CA ARG A 250 -11.55 18.27 2.62
C ARG A 250 -12.92 17.87 2.11
N TRP A 251 -13.04 16.62 1.66
CA TRP A 251 -14.26 16.04 1.12
C TRP A 251 -14.62 14.79 1.92
N GLU A 252 -15.85 14.72 2.42
CA GLU A 252 -16.35 13.61 3.24
C GLU A 252 -17.55 12.94 2.57
N TRP A 253 -17.49 11.62 2.45
CA TRP A 253 -18.59 10.77 2.00
C TRP A 253 -19.03 9.86 3.15
N LEU A 254 -20.35 9.77 3.34
CA LEU A 254 -20.99 8.87 4.28
C LEU A 254 -21.90 7.92 3.49
N ARG A 255 -21.90 6.63 3.82
CA ARG A 255 -22.96 5.74 3.34
C ARG A 255 -24.30 6.15 3.97
N ALA A 256 -25.38 5.83 3.26
CA ALA A 256 -26.74 5.96 3.74
C ALA A 256 -27.01 5.09 4.99
N VAL A 257 -28.16 5.29 5.63
CA VAL A 257 -28.64 4.38 6.68
C VAL A 257 -29.29 3.17 6.00
N PRO A 258 -29.20 1.92 6.53
CA PRO A 258 -29.79 0.74 5.87
C PRO A 258 -31.28 0.88 5.51
N ASP A 259 -32.05 1.60 6.33
CA ASP A 259 -33.48 1.88 6.11
C ASP A 259 -33.77 2.74 4.86
N GLU A 260 -32.74 3.34 4.25
CA GLU A 260 -32.80 4.15 3.01
C GLU A 260 -32.47 3.32 1.75
N ALA A 261 -32.09 2.04 1.88
CA ALA A 261 -31.61 1.21 0.78
C ALA A 261 -32.66 0.22 0.25
N SER A 262 -33.01 0.31 -1.04
CA SER A 262 -34.04 -0.52 -1.67
C SER A 262 -33.54 -1.81 -2.33
N ASP A 263 -32.22 -1.99 -2.49
CA ASP A 263 -31.60 -3.08 -3.26
C ASP A 263 -30.41 -3.73 -2.53
N GLY A 264 -30.43 -3.72 -1.19
CA GLY A 264 -29.41 -4.31 -0.30
C GLY A 264 -28.05 -3.58 -0.28
N SER A 265 -27.63 -2.97 -1.39
CA SER A 265 -26.47 -2.08 -1.43
C SER A 265 -26.81 -0.74 -0.79
N ILE A 266 -25.99 -0.31 0.18
CA ILE A 266 -26.16 0.97 0.87
C ILE A 266 -25.45 2.06 0.07
N PRO A 267 -26.17 2.99 -0.58
CA PRO A 267 -25.56 3.98 -1.45
C PRO A 267 -24.75 5.01 -0.66
N TRP A 268 -23.82 5.69 -1.34
CA TRP A 268 -23.16 6.88 -0.81
C TRP A 268 -24.09 8.09 -0.87
N ARG A 269 -24.09 8.89 0.20
CA ARG A 269 -24.68 10.23 0.20
C ARG A 269 -23.74 11.19 -0.55
N SER A 270 -24.31 12.25 -1.12
CA SER A 270 -23.53 13.32 -1.78
C SER A 270 -22.43 13.84 -0.86
N PRO A 271 -21.20 14.06 -1.36
CA PRO A 271 -20.09 14.46 -0.51
C PRO A 271 -20.30 15.84 0.13
N ASN A 272 -19.86 15.95 1.37
CA ASN A 272 -19.81 17.18 2.13
C ASN A 272 -18.43 17.83 1.96
N HIS A 273 -18.38 19.07 1.48
CA HIS A 273 -17.13 19.84 1.43
C HIS A 273 -16.89 20.50 2.80
N LEU A 274 -15.98 19.92 3.58
CA LEU A 274 -15.66 20.35 4.93
C LEU A 274 -14.74 21.58 4.89
N VAL A 275 -15.35 22.75 4.68
CA VAL A 275 -14.66 24.06 4.78
C VAL A 275 -13.96 24.15 6.14
N PRO A 276 -12.65 24.47 6.19
CA PRO A 276 -11.93 24.63 7.44
C PRO A 276 -12.50 25.74 8.33
N HIS A 277 -12.39 25.53 9.64
CA HIS A 277 -12.72 26.50 10.70
C HIS A 277 -11.49 27.32 11.10
#